data_AF-A0A0D7ARN6-F1
#
_entry.id   AF-A0A0D7ARN6-F1
#
_cell.length_a   1.000
_cell.length_b   1.000
_cell.length_c   1.000
_cell.angle_alpha   90.00
_cell.angle_beta   90.00
_cell.angle_gamma   90.00
#
_symmetry.space_group_name_H-M   'P 1'
#
loop_
_entity.id
_entity.type
_entity.pdbx_description
1 polymer ?
#
loop_
_entity_poly.entity_id
_entity_poly.type
_entity_poly.pdbx_seq_one_letter_code
_entity_poly.pdbx_strand_id
1 'polypeptide(L)'
;MSEGGHMARETTDRFEILVNLLYEVTLTFGREEDTTLLLSWCGHDLNVVRFASRVLSTDAYKNLGVSHTGMLAYIGEIFWEFAVAARKDFSDEERKSISPLIKAPPAEILDIFIDEPSIDDLRKQACARLINAALSKSCAAPGCKETTTTQDRRFQACGQCHIALYCSKQCQVAAWKHFEIPHRPICHSLKAINQKLEVDWMKIGTAARQDALWKRADRLTLQECRNIVVWTGKALMWESYSRRVPEMDAQALHNFRQHCKDWAKGFLKIDI
;
A
#
# COMPACT_ATOMS: atom_id res chain seq x y z
N MET A 1 -42.55 -0.24 -20.58
CA MET A 1 -42.08 -1.01 -19.40
C MET A 1 -41.07 -2.05 -19.87
N SER A 2 -39.76 -1.77 -19.78
CA SER A 2 -38.67 -2.78 -19.69
C SER A 2 -37.24 -2.20 -19.69
N GLU A 3 -37.03 -0.88 -19.63
CA GLU A 3 -35.67 -0.31 -19.56
C GLU A 3 -35.03 -0.43 -18.15
N GLY A 4 -35.83 -0.39 -17.08
CA GLY A 4 -35.32 -0.45 -15.70
C GLY A 4 -34.68 -1.80 -15.30
N GLY A 5 -35.10 -2.91 -15.91
CA GLY A 5 -34.59 -4.25 -15.57
C GLY A 5 -33.19 -4.54 -16.11
N HIS A 6 -32.83 -3.95 -17.25
CA HIS A 6 -31.51 -4.17 -17.85
C HIS A 6 -30.42 -3.37 -17.11
N MET A 7 -30.73 -2.14 -16.69
CA MET A 7 -29.79 -1.29 -15.95
C MET A 7 -29.50 -1.83 -14.55
N ALA A 8 -30.50 -2.42 -13.88
CA ALA A 8 -30.35 -3.05 -12.57
C ALA A 8 -29.44 -4.29 -12.62
N ARG A 9 -29.59 -5.14 -13.66
CA ARG A 9 -28.74 -6.33 -13.84
C ARG A 9 -27.27 -5.97 -14.10
N GLU A 10 -27.03 -5.00 -14.97
CA GLU A 10 -25.66 -4.58 -15.32
C GLU A 10 -24.94 -3.90 -14.13
N THR A 11 -25.70 -3.23 -13.24
CA THR A 11 -25.13 -2.70 -12.00
C THR A 11 -24.82 -3.79 -10.98
N THR A 12 -25.62 -4.84 -10.87
CA THR A 12 -25.34 -6.00 -10.00
C THR A 12 -24.05 -6.72 -10.42
N ASP A 13 -23.85 -7.00 -11.71
CA ASP A 13 -22.68 -7.74 -12.21
C ASP A 13 -21.36 -6.98 -11.94
N ARG A 14 -21.35 -5.66 -12.13
CA ARG A 14 -20.16 -4.82 -11.83
C ARG A 14 -19.86 -4.76 -10.34
N PHE A 15 -20.90 -4.87 -9.51
CA PHE A 15 -20.78 -4.81 -8.08
C PHE A 15 -20.21 -6.12 -7.50
N GLU A 16 -20.63 -7.27 -8.03
CA GLU A 16 -20.07 -8.57 -7.68
C GLU A 16 -18.57 -8.65 -7.98
N ILE A 17 -18.13 -8.12 -9.13
CA ILE A 17 -16.70 -8.05 -9.48
C ILE A 17 -15.92 -7.24 -8.45
N LEU A 18 -16.43 -6.10 -8.01
CA LEU A 18 -15.77 -5.25 -7.02
C LEU A 18 -15.73 -5.92 -5.64
N VAL A 19 -16.82 -6.57 -5.21
CA VAL A 19 -16.87 -7.30 -3.94
C VAL A 19 -15.94 -8.50 -3.94
N ASN A 20 -15.92 -9.28 -5.02
CA ASN A 20 -14.99 -10.39 -5.19
C ASN A 20 -13.54 -9.91 -5.20
N LEU A 21 -13.25 -8.79 -5.87
CA LEU A 21 -11.90 -8.21 -5.86
C LEU A 21 -11.49 -7.72 -4.47
N LEU A 22 -12.38 -7.00 -3.76
CA LEU A 22 -12.12 -6.55 -2.39
C LEU A 22 -11.92 -7.72 -1.45
N TYR A 23 -12.65 -8.81 -1.64
CA TYR A 23 -12.50 -10.02 -0.84
C TYR A 23 -11.24 -10.80 -1.17
N GLU A 24 -10.88 -10.93 -2.44
CA GLU A 24 -9.59 -11.53 -2.85
C GLU A 24 -8.42 -10.74 -2.28
N VAL A 25 -8.51 -9.40 -2.28
CA VAL A 25 -7.57 -8.52 -1.56
C VAL A 25 -7.57 -8.89 -0.07
N THR A 26 -8.74 -8.90 0.57
CA THR A 26 -8.86 -9.19 2.01
C THR A 26 -8.31 -10.56 2.40
N LEU A 27 -8.59 -11.61 1.61
CA LEU A 27 -8.10 -12.97 1.83
C LEU A 27 -6.60 -13.10 1.57
N THR A 28 -6.12 -12.50 0.49
CA THR A 28 -4.70 -12.55 0.10
C THR A 28 -3.81 -11.88 1.13
N PHE A 29 -4.31 -10.83 1.79
CA PHE A 29 -3.56 -10.08 2.79
C PHE A 29 -3.85 -10.52 4.24
N GLY A 30 -5.06 -11.02 4.53
CA GLY A 30 -5.44 -11.50 5.86
C GLY A 30 -4.85 -12.85 6.24
N ARG A 31 -4.45 -13.70 5.28
CA ARG A 31 -3.88 -15.03 5.56
C ARG A 31 -2.38 -15.06 5.83
N GLU A 32 -1.63 -14.05 5.41
CA GLU A 32 -0.16 -14.04 5.54
C GLU A 32 0.36 -13.19 6.71
N GLU A 33 -0.51 -12.70 7.60
CA GLU A 33 -0.16 -11.77 8.70
C GLU A 33 0.60 -10.50 8.25
N ASP A 34 0.72 -10.24 6.95
CA ASP A 34 1.40 -9.05 6.42
C ASP A 34 0.42 -7.87 6.34
N THR A 35 -0.08 -7.48 7.52
CA THR A 35 -0.93 -6.29 7.73
C THR A 35 -0.25 -5.01 7.23
N THR A 36 1.08 -5.00 7.14
CA THR A 36 1.88 -3.91 6.54
C THR A 36 1.48 -3.61 5.09
N LEU A 37 1.13 -4.64 4.31
CA LEU A 37 0.70 -4.50 2.93
C LEU A 37 -0.69 -3.88 2.83
N LEU A 38 -1.63 -4.32 3.68
CA LEU A 38 -2.96 -3.72 3.71
C LEU A 38 -2.88 -2.24 4.17
N LEU A 39 -2.18 -1.96 5.27
CA LEU A 39 -1.94 -0.63 5.85
C LEU A 39 -1.33 0.40 4.88
N SER A 40 -0.74 -0.04 3.77
CA SER A 40 -0.20 0.83 2.74
C SER A 40 -1.23 1.19 1.64
N TRP A 41 -2.20 0.33 1.38
CA TRP A 41 -3.41 0.62 0.60
C TRP A 41 -4.41 1.46 1.40
N CYS A 42 -4.33 1.38 2.73
CA CYS A 42 -5.10 2.08 3.74
C CYS A 42 -4.94 3.63 3.75
N GLY A 43 -4.20 4.19 2.80
CA GLY A 43 -4.31 5.61 2.46
C GLY A 43 -5.77 6.08 2.28
N HIS A 44 -6.66 5.15 1.90
CA HIS A 44 -8.08 5.38 1.56
C HIS A 44 -9.09 4.63 2.45
N ASP A 45 -8.73 4.17 3.66
CA ASP A 45 -9.57 3.28 4.49
C ASP A 45 -11.01 3.71 4.66
N LEU A 46 -11.20 4.95 5.10
CA LEU A 46 -12.51 5.51 5.37
C LEU A 46 -13.37 5.53 4.10
N ASN A 47 -12.79 5.57 2.90
CA ASN A 47 -13.57 5.49 1.65
C ASN A 47 -14.07 4.08 1.37
N VAL A 48 -13.30 3.04 1.72
CA VAL A 48 -13.75 1.64 1.59
C VAL A 48 -14.88 1.38 2.58
N VAL A 49 -14.74 1.87 3.82
CA VAL A 49 -15.80 1.77 4.82
C VAL A 49 -17.05 2.56 4.41
N ARG A 50 -16.90 3.81 3.92
CA ARG A 50 -18.02 4.60 3.36
C ARG A 50 -18.68 3.87 2.19
N PHE A 51 -17.90 3.27 1.31
CA PHE A 51 -18.42 2.50 0.18
C PHE A 51 -19.23 1.29 0.66
N ALA A 52 -18.64 0.42 1.49
CA ALA A 52 -19.31 -0.75 2.04
C ALA A 52 -20.59 -0.35 2.78
N SER A 53 -20.51 0.69 3.61
CA SER A 53 -21.64 1.28 4.33
C SER A 53 -22.79 1.66 3.40
N ARG A 54 -22.54 2.53 2.42
CA ARG A 54 -23.57 3.04 1.51
C ARG A 54 -24.26 1.92 0.76
N VAL A 55 -23.49 0.93 0.35
CA VAL A 55 -23.99 -0.22 -0.39
C VAL A 55 -24.89 -1.08 0.49
N LEU A 56 -24.43 -1.39 1.71
CA LEU A 56 -25.23 -2.10 2.72
C LEU A 56 -26.52 -1.35 3.08
N SER A 57 -26.54 -0.03 2.93
CA SER A 57 -27.74 0.81 3.14
C SER A 57 -28.70 0.84 1.95
N THR A 58 -28.31 0.35 0.76
CA THR A 58 -29.18 0.33 -0.43
C THR A 58 -30.17 -0.84 -0.42
N ASP A 59 -31.36 -0.63 -0.99
CA ASP A 59 -32.37 -1.69 -1.13
C ASP A 59 -31.93 -2.82 -2.06
N ALA A 60 -30.99 -2.54 -2.98
CA ALA A 60 -30.41 -3.53 -3.89
C ALA A 60 -29.68 -4.65 -3.12
N TYR A 61 -29.11 -4.35 -1.96
CA TYR A 61 -28.36 -5.30 -1.14
C TYR A 61 -29.18 -5.99 -0.06
N LYS A 62 -30.34 -5.44 0.31
CA LYS A 62 -31.25 -6.06 1.30
C LYS A 62 -31.75 -7.44 0.85
N ASN A 63 -31.76 -7.70 -0.45
CA ASN A 63 -32.26 -8.93 -1.06
C ASN A 63 -31.17 -9.87 -1.59
N LEU A 64 -29.90 -9.45 -1.56
CA LEU A 64 -28.78 -10.34 -1.88
C LEU A 64 -28.56 -11.26 -0.67
N GLY A 65 -28.37 -12.55 -0.93
CA GLY A 65 -28.27 -13.57 0.12
C GLY A 65 -27.25 -13.21 1.21
N VAL A 66 -27.44 -13.80 2.40
CA VAL A 66 -26.70 -13.52 3.64
C VAL A 66 -25.17 -13.52 3.45
N SER A 67 -24.64 -14.27 2.49
CA SER A 67 -23.21 -14.34 2.17
C SER A 67 -22.61 -13.02 1.68
N HIS A 68 -23.25 -12.32 0.74
CA HIS A 68 -22.69 -11.09 0.16
C HIS A 68 -22.76 -9.91 1.13
N THR A 69 -23.88 -9.80 1.85
CA THR A 69 -24.07 -8.80 2.91
C THR A 69 -23.05 -9.00 4.04
N GLY A 70 -22.85 -10.25 4.48
CA GLY A 70 -21.85 -10.57 5.51
C GLY A 70 -20.41 -10.28 5.05
N MET A 71 -20.08 -10.61 3.81
CA MET A 71 -18.76 -10.35 3.21
C MET A 71 -18.45 -8.86 3.10
N LEU A 72 -19.41 -8.05 2.66
CA LEU A 72 -19.23 -6.61 2.54
C LEU A 72 -19.19 -5.91 3.91
N ALA A 73 -19.98 -6.37 4.87
CA ALA A 73 -19.89 -5.93 6.26
C ALA A 73 -18.50 -6.23 6.83
N TYR A 74 -17.99 -7.44 6.64
CA TYR A 74 -16.65 -7.86 7.07
C TYR A 74 -15.54 -7.03 6.42
N ILE A 75 -15.62 -6.74 5.12
CA ILE A 75 -14.68 -5.83 4.45
C ILE A 75 -14.74 -4.45 5.11
N GLY A 76 -15.95 -3.92 5.35
CA GLY A 76 -16.13 -2.65 6.04
C GLY A 76 -15.52 -2.65 7.45
N GLU A 77 -15.70 -3.72 8.22
CA GLU A 77 -15.13 -3.88 9.57
C GLU A 77 -13.60 -3.86 9.53
N ILE A 78 -13.00 -4.67 8.67
CA ILE A 78 -11.55 -4.75 8.51
C ILE A 78 -10.95 -3.40 8.15
N PHE A 79 -11.48 -2.73 7.13
CA PHE A 79 -10.95 -1.43 6.72
C PHE A 79 -11.20 -0.34 7.77
N TRP A 80 -12.25 -0.47 8.60
CA TRP A 80 -12.43 0.42 9.75
C TRP A 80 -11.34 0.19 10.78
N GLU A 81 -11.07 -1.06 11.17
CA GLU A 81 -10.01 -1.39 12.13
C GLU A 81 -8.66 -0.83 11.66
N PHE A 82 -8.35 -0.95 10.37
CA PHE A 82 -7.14 -0.37 9.79
C PHE A 82 -7.14 1.16 9.78
N ALA A 83 -8.28 1.80 9.50
CA ALA A 83 -8.39 3.26 9.58
C ALA A 83 -8.01 3.74 10.99
N VAL A 84 -8.61 3.13 12.00
CA VAL A 84 -8.39 3.54 13.39
C VAL A 84 -6.96 3.21 13.84
N ALA A 85 -6.41 2.06 13.44
CA ALA A 85 -5.00 1.73 13.65
C ALA A 85 -4.06 2.78 13.01
N ALA A 86 -4.46 3.36 11.87
CA ALA A 86 -3.76 4.46 11.21
C ALA A 86 -4.06 5.85 11.80
N ARG A 87 -4.75 5.93 12.96
CA ARG A 87 -5.24 7.15 13.60
C ARG A 87 -6.10 8.02 12.69
N LYS A 88 -6.81 7.38 11.77
CA LYS A 88 -7.85 8.01 10.96
C LYS A 88 -9.19 7.54 11.49
N ASP A 89 -10.06 8.48 11.78
CA ASP A 89 -11.38 8.18 12.26
C ASP A 89 -12.42 9.01 11.51
N PHE A 90 -13.65 8.55 11.57
CA PHE A 90 -14.82 9.29 11.18
C PHE A 90 -15.16 10.35 12.22
N SER A 91 -15.73 11.48 11.79
CA SER A 91 -16.40 12.38 12.73
C SER A 91 -17.58 11.65 13.40
N ASP A 92 -18.05 12.15 14.54
CA ASP A 92 -19.21 11.57 15.23
C ASP A 92 -20.45 11.51 14.34
N GLU A 93 -20.63 12.49 13.46
CA GLU A 93 -21.70 12.53 12.46
C GLU A 93 -21.51 11.45 11.39
N GLU A 94 -20.28 11.30 10.88
CA GLU A 94 -19.98 10.27 9.90
C GLU A 94 -20.18 8.86 10.47
N ARG A 95 -19.80 8.63 11.74
CA ARG A 95 -20.02 7.35 12.44
C ARG A 95 -21.50 6.96 12.47
N LYS A 96 -22.40 7.93 12.72
CA LYS A 96 -23.86 7.72 12.68
C LYS A 96 -24.39 7.37 11.30
N SER A 97 -23.67 7.78 10.25
CA SER A 97 -24.02 7.48 8.85
C SER A 97 -23.50 6.12 8.37
N ILE A 98 -22.65 5.45 9.15
CA ILE A 98 -22.16 4.13 8.77
C ILE A 98 -23.24 3.07 9.03
N SER A 99 -23.40 2.16 8.08
CA SER A 99 -24.31 1.03 8.16
C SER A 99 -24.10 0.27 9.48
N PRO A 100 -25.16 -0.01 10.25
CA PRO A 100 -25.06 -0.72 11.52
C PRO A 100 -24.60 -2.17 11.37
N LEU A 101 -24.54 -2.68 10.14
CA LEU A 101 -24.00 -4.00 9.83
C LEU A 101 -22.47 -4.04 9.89
N ILE A 102 -21.79 -2.89 9.78
CA ILE A 102 -20.36 -2.78 9.98
C ILE A 102 -20.12 -2.55 11.47
N LYS A 103 -19.60 -3.56 12.18
CA LYS A 103 -19.24 -3.44 13.59
C LYS A 103 -18.01 -2.56 13.77
N ALA A 104 -18.23 -1.28 14.00
CA ALA A 104 -17.18 -0.35 14.37
C ALA A 104 -16.75 -0.61 15.83
N PRO A 105 -15.47 -0.91 16.11
CA PRO A 105 -15.00 -0.90 17.49
C PRO A 105 -15.13 0.52 18.07
N PRO A 106 -15.53 0.66 19.36
CA PRO A 106 -15.51 1.97 20.02
C PRO A 106 -14.10 2.55 19.99
N ALA A 107 -14.01 3.87 19.82
CA ALA A 107 -12.73 4.57 19.65
C ALA A 107 -11.76 4.31 20.82
N GLU A 108 -12.32 4.07 22.01
CA GLU A 108 -11.60 3.86 23.27
C GLU A 108 -10.81 2.53 23.33
N ILE A 109 -11.15 1.52 22.51
CA ILE A 109 -10.46 0.22 22.53
C ILE A 109 -9.08 0.29 21.83
N LEU A 110 -8.85 1.31 21.00
CA LEU A 110 -7.67 1.39 20.13
C LEU A 110 -6.44 2.09 20.71
N ASP A 111 -6.59 2.84 21.82
CA ASP A 111 -5.44 3.38 22.55
C ASP A 111 -4.57 2.29 23.20
N ILE A 112 -5.05 1.04 23.22
CA ILE A 112 -4.39 -0.08 23.91
C ILE A 112 -3.34 -0.79 23.04
N PHE A 113 -3.35 -0.64 21.71
CA PHE A 113 -2.67 -1.62 20.83
C PHE A 113 -1.58 -1.12 19.88
N ILE A 114 -1.32 0.18 19.77
CA ILE A 114 -0.20 0.66 18.93
C ILE A 114 0.55 1.76 19.65
N ASP A 115 1.45 1.37 20.55
CA ASP A 115 2.52 2.25 20.99
C ASP A 115 3.20 2.80 19.74
N GLU A 116 3.20 4.13 19.60
CA GLU A 116 3.91 4.76 18.50
C GLU A 116 5.37 4.32 18.62
N PRO A 117 5.94 3.70 17.57
CA PRO A 117 7.27 3.14 17.67
C PRO A 117 8.22 4.26 18.09
N SER A 118 9.04 3.97 19.09
CA SER A 118 10.03 4.93 19.57
C SER A 118 10.89 5.39 18.39
N ILE A 119 11.45 6.60 18.47
CA ILE A 119 12.35 7.09 17.42
C ILE A 119 13.51 6.12 17.19
N ASP A 120 13.96 5.42 18.23
CA ASP A 120 15.04 4.43 18.13
C ASP A 120 14.59 3.16 17.39
N ASP A 121 13.34 2.73 17.58
CA ASP A 121 12.77 1.63 16.78
C ASP A 121 12.58 2.03 15.32
N LEU A 122 12.17 3.27 15.06
CA LEU A 122 12.08 3.78 13.69
C LEU A 122 13.45 3.89 13.01
N ARG A 123 14.49 4.31 13.74
CA ARG A 123 15.88 4.29 13.25
C ARG A 123 16.34 2.87 12.94
N LYS A 124 16.07 1.92 13.85
CA LYS A 124 16.32 0.49 13.63
C LYS A 124 15.66 0.00 12.35
N GLN A 125 14.35 0.24 12.20
CA GLN A 125 13.63 -0.17 11.00
C GLN A 125 14.18 0.49 9.73
N ALA A 126 14.50 1.79 9.78
CA ALA A 126 15.00 2.53 8.65
C ALA A 126 16.35 1.98 8.14
N CYS A 127 17.35 1.78 9.01
CA CYS A 127 18.64 1.28 8.52
C CYS A 127 18.55 -0.19 8.08
N ALA A 128 17.75 -1.04 8.74
CA ALA A 128 17.53 -2.42 8.28
C ALA A 128 16.97 -2.44 6.85
N ARG A 129 15.97 -1.58 6.58
CA ARG A 129 15.37 -1.43 5.25
C ARG A 129 16.35 -0.89 4.21
N LEU A 130 17.22 0.04 4.58
CA LEU A 130 18.29 0.53 3.68
C LEU A 130 19.33 -0.56 3.37
N ILE A 131 19.74 -1.33 4.37
CA ILE A 131 20.66 -2.48 4.20
C ILE A 131 20.03 -3.49 3.25
N ASN A 132 18.77 -3.89 3.49
CA ASN A 132 18.06 -4.84 2.64
C ASN A 132 17.91 -4.33 1.19
N ALA A 133 17.59 -3.04 1.02
CA ALA A 133 17.50 -2.44 -0.31
C ALA A 133 18.86 -2.45 -1.04
N ALA A 134 19.95 -2.12 -0.34
CA ALA A 134 21.30 -2.09 -0.91
C ALA A 134 21.87 -3.49 -1.20
N LEU A 135 21.46 -4.51 -0.43
CA LEU A 135 21.85 -5.91 -0.63
C LEU A 135 20.93 -6.67 -1.58
N SER A 136 19.81 -6.05 -2.00
CA SER A 136 18.89 -6.67 -2.94
C SER A 136 19.59 -7.02 -4.25
N LYS A 137 19.30 -8.22 -4.75
CA LYS A 137 19.75 -8.69 -6.07
C LYS A 137 18.69 -8.49 -7.15
N SER A 138 17.53 -7.93 -6.79
CA SER A 138 16.41 -7.68 -7.70
C SER A 138 16.53 -6.33 -8.39
N CYS A 139 15.90 -6.21 -9.56
CA CYS A 139 15.72 -4.92 -10.21
C CYS A 139 14.72 -4.07 -9.42
N ALA A 140 15.06 -2.83 -9.10
CA ALA A 140 14.20 -1.90 -8.39
C ALA A 140 13.11 -1.26 -9.29
N ALA A 141 13.04 -1.65 -10.57
CA ALA A 141 11.99 -1.17 -11.46
C ALA A 141 10.66 -1.91 -11.20
N PRO A 142 9.54 -1.19 -11.00
CA PRO A 142 8.24 -1.81 -10.76
C PRO A 142 7.86 -2.78 -11.88
N GLY A 143 7.47 -4.00 -11.53
CA GLY A 143 7.11 -5.04 -12.50
C GLY A 143 8.28 -5.79 -13.15
N CYS A 144 9.53 -5.37 -12.95
CA CYS A 144 10.68 -6.09 -13.46
C CYS A 144 11.02 -7.28 -12.55
N LYS A 145 11.03 -8.49 -13.11
CA LYS A 145 11.33 -9.74 -12.38
C LYS A 145 12.80 -10.15 -12.46
N GLU A 146 13.62 -9.35 -13.12
CA GLU A 146 15.03 -9.66 -13.31
C GLU A 146 15.80 -9.54 -12.00
N THR A 147 16.70 -10.49 -11.78
CA THR A 147 17.68 -10.51 -10.70
C THR A 147 19.09 -10.62 -11.27
N THR A 148 20.11 -10.35 -10.47
CA THR A 148 21.50 -10.57 -10.90
C THR A 148 21.75 -12.03 -11.30
N THR A 149 20.98 -12.97 -10.74
CA THR A 149 21.04 -14.40 -11.07
C THR A 149 20.40 -14.70 -12.42
N THR A 150 19.22 -14.13 -12.73
CA THR A 150 18.54 -14.39 -14.01
C THR A 150 19.28 -13.78 -15.21
N GLN A 151 19.99 -12.68 -14.99
CA GLN A 151 20.75 -11.98 -16.02
C GLN A 151 22.25 -12.35 -16.06
N ASP A 152 22.70 -13.22 -15.15
CA ASP A 152 24.11 -13.60 -14.95
C ASP A 152 25.09 -12.40 -14.98
N ARG A 153 24.70 -11.29 -14.37
CA ARG A 153 25.52 -10.07 -14.31
C ARG A 153 25.13 -9.17 -13.16
N ARG A 154 26.03 -8.25 -12.82
CA ARG A 154 25.73 -7.18 -11.87
C ARG A 154 24.80 -6.14 -12.48
N PHE A 155 23.87 -5.65 -11.67
CA PHE A 155 22.98 -4.55 -12.03
C PHE A 155 23.67 -3.20 -11.81
N GLN A 156 23.17 -2.18 -12.52
CA GLN A 156 23.66 -0.82 -12.41
C GLN A 156 23.02 -0.16 -11.20
N ALA A 157 23.83 0.30 -10.24
CA ALA A 157 23.34 1.11 -9.14
C ALA A 157 22.95 2.51 -9.65
N CYS A 158 21.91 3.09 -9.06
CA CYS A 158 21.54 4.47 -9.30
C CYS A 158 22.73 5.39 -9.00
N GLY A 159 23.18 6.18 -9.97
CA GLY A 159 24.36 7.04 -9.83
C GLY A 159 24.23 8.19 -8.81
N GLN A 160 23.06 8.38 -8.20
CA GLN A 160 22.83 9.41 -7.18
C GLN A 160 22.71 8.82 -5.78
N CYS A 161 21.82 7.83 -5.58
CA CYS A 161 21.57 7.26 -4.25
C CYS A 161 22.35 5.96 -3.98
N HIS A 162 22.92 5.32 -5.01
CA HIS A 162 23.69 4.06 -4.90
C HIS A 162 22.99 2.89 -4.18
N ILE A 163 21.69 2.98 -3.90
CA ILE A 163 20.90 1.95 -3.21
C ILE A 163 20.07 1.14 -4.21
N ALA A 164 19.32 1.82 -5.09
CA ALA A 164 18.48 1.14 -6.07
C ALA A 164 19.32 0.56 -7.21
N LEU A 165 19.13 -0.72 -7.52
CA LEU A 165 19.77 -1.43 -8.63
C LEU A 165 18.83 -1.60 -9.81
N TYR A 166 19.32 -1.45 -11.03
CA TYR A 166 18.53 -1.63 -12.25
C TYR A 166 19.25 -2.56 -13.23
N CYS A 167 18.50 -3.48 -13.84
CA CYS A 167 19.04 -4.34 -14.88
C CYS A 167 19.37 -3.56 -16.16
N SER A 168 18.68 -2.44 -16.44
CA SER A 168 18.89 -1.61 -17.63
C SER A 168 18.57 -0.14 -17.38
N LYS A 169 19.06 0.73 -18.26
CA LYS A 169 18.71 2.16 -18.26
C LYS A 169 17.21 2.40 -18.47
N GLN A 170 16.54 1.54 -19.24
CA GLN A 170 15.09 1.62 -19.46
C GLN A 170 14.32 1.37 -18.15
N CYS A 171 14.72 0.35 -17.38
CA CYS A 171 14.17 0.06 -16.05
C CYS A 171 14.38 1.23 -15.08
N GLN A 172 15.56 1.86 -15.11
CA GLN A 172 15.81 3.05 -14.29
C GLN A 172 14.88 4.22 -14.66
N VAL A 173 14.66 4.47 -15.96
CA VAL A 173 13.75 5.54 -16.44
C VAL A 173 12.30 5.25 -16.07
N ALA A 174 11.87 3.99 -16.19
CA ALA A 174 10.52 3.56 -15.80
C ALA A 174 10.28 3.77 -14.30
N ALA A 175 11.23 3.37 -13.46
CA ALA A 175 11.17 3.58 -12.01
C ALA A 175 11.20 5.08 -11.64
N TRP A 176 11.96 5.90 -12.39
CA TRP A 176 12.16 7.31 -12.09
C TRP A 176 10.86 8.11 -12.00
N LYS A 177 9.94 7.86 -12.94
CA LYS A 177 8.64 8.55 -13.06
C LYS A 177 7.44 7.64 -12.79
N HIS A 178 7.65 6.48 -12.17
CA HIS A 178 6.55 5.57 -11.87
C HIS A 178 5.48 6.28 -11.04
N PHE A 179 4.21 6.15 -11.41
CA PHE A 179 3.14 6.95 -10.83
C PHE A 179 2.89 6.66 -9.34
N GLU A 180 3.07 5.40 -8.90
CA GLU A 180 2.83 5.00 -7.51
C GLU A 180 4.06 5.07 -6.61
N ILE A 181 5.20 4.72 -7.18
CA ILE A 181 6.47 4.59 -6.44
C ILE A 181 7.59 5.26 -7.22
N PRO A 182 7.47 6.57 -7.50
CA PRO A 182 8.48 7.29 -8.25
C PRO A 182 9.80 7.27 -7.50
N HIS A 183 10.87 6.82 -8.16
CA HIS A 183 12.20 6.82 -7.55
C HIS A 183 12.77 8.23 -7.38
N ARG A 184 12.39 9.19 -8.24
CA ARG A 184 12.94 10.56 -8.22
C ARG A 184 12.90 11.26 -6.85
N PRO A 185 11.74 11.42 -6.17
CA PRO A 185 11.67 12.15 -4.91
C PRO A 185 12.51 11.47 -3.82
N ILE A 186 12.41 10.15 -3.71
CA ILE A 186 13.17 9.40 -2.70
C ILE A 186 14.67 9.37 -3.01
N CYS A 187 15.07 9.39 -4.28
CA CYS A 187 16.48 9.37 -4.68
C CYS A 187 17.21 10.60 -4.12
N HIS A 188 16.58 11.77 -4.15
CA HIS A 188 17.12 12.98 -3.55
C HIS A 188 17.24 12.87 -2.02
N SER A 189 16.21 12.37 -1.35
CA SER A 189 16.25 12.12 0.10
C SER A 189 17.35 11.13 0.48
N LEU A 190 17.44 10.00 -0.22
CA LEU A 190 18.46 8.98 0.00
C LEU A 190 19.86 9.52 -0.24
N LYS A 191 20.08 10.34 -1.28
CA LYS A 191 21.36 11.01 -1.49
C LYS A 191 21.78 11.84 -0.27
N ALA A 192 20.86 12.63 0.29
CA ALA A 192 21.13 13.44 1.48
C ALA A 192 21.41 12.57 2.72
N ILE A 193 20.61 11.51 2.91
CA ILE A 193 20.79 10.53 3.97
C ILE A 193 22.15 9.83 3.86
N ASN A 194 22.58 9.46 2.66
CA ASN A 194 23.88 8.83 2.44
C ASN A 194 25.05 9.71 2.83
N GLN A 195 24.94 11.01 2.55
CA GLN A 195 25.95 12.00 2.94
C GLN A 195 26.00 12.15 4.47
N LYS A 196 24.83 12.21 5.14
CA LYS A 196 24.74 12.26 6.60
C LYS A 196 25.29 11.01 7.27
N LEU A 197 24.99 9.85 6.71
CA LEU A 197 25.38 8.56 7.26
C LEU A 197 26.80 8.15 6.87
N GLU A 198 27.43 8.77 5.86
CA GLU A 198 28.79 8.45 5.38
C GLU A 198 28.97 6.96 5.03
N VAL A 199 28.01 6.38 4.31
CA VAL A 199 27.98 4.94 3.98
C VAL A 199 28.38 4.69 2.53
N ASP A 200 29.24 3.71 2.32
CA ASP A 200 29.50 3.10 1.02
C ASP A 200 28.59 1.88 0.85
N TRP A 201 27.43 2.07 0.22
CA TRP A 201 26.41 1.03 0.07
C TRP A 201 26.90 -0.18 -0.72
N MET A 202 27.86 -0.01 -1.62
CA MET A 202 28.43 -1.12 -2.39
C MET A 202 29.25 -2.08 -1.51
N LYS A 203 29.62 -1.65 -0.29
CA LYS A 203 30.40 -2.42 0.68
C LYS A 203 29.64 -2.73 1.98
N ILE A 204 28.33 -2.50 2.02
CA ILE A 204 27.52 -2.68 3.25
C ILE A 204 27.31 -4.15 3.67
N GLY A 205 27.74 -5.11 2.85
CA GLY A 205 27.53 -6.54 3.09
C GLY A 205 28.26 -7.13 4.31
N THR A 206 29.18 -6.40 4.96
CA THR A 206 29.90 -6.90 6.13
C THR A 206 29.27 -6.41 7.44
N ALA A 207 29.28 -7.26 8.47
CA ALA A 207 28.74 -6.91 9.79
C ALA A 207 29.35 -5.62 10.36
N ALA A 208 30.69 -5.46 10.25
CA ALA A 208 31.37 -4.25 10.71
C ALA A 208 30.87 -2.96 10.03
N ARG A 209 30.46 -3.01 8.75
CA ARG A 209 29.91 -1.86 8.03
C ARG A 209 28.46 -1.59 8.43
N GLN A 210 27.68 -2.64 8.69
CA GLN A 210 26.31 -2.52 9.21
C GLN A 210 26.33 -1.94 10.63
N ASP A 211 27.22 -2.39 11.50
CA ASP A 211 27.43 -1.84 12.85
C ASP A 211 27.82 -0.37 12.81
N ALA A 212 28.69 0.02 11.88
CA ALA A 212 29.07 1.41 11.69
C ALA A 212 27.89 2.28 11.24
N LEU A 213 26.98 1.75 10.42
CA LEU A 213 25.72 2.41 10.05
C LEU A 213 24.80 2.55 11.27
N TRP A 214 24.61 1.50 12.06
CA TRP A 214 23.79 1.53 13.27
C TRP A 214 24.24 2.60 14.27
N LYS A 215 25.55 2.73 14.47
CA LYS A 215 26.15 3.77 15.33
C LYS A 215 25.92 5.20 14.85
N ARG A 216 25.50 5.40 13.60
CA ARG A 216 25.20 6.72 13.01
C ARG A 216 23.70 6.94 12.80
N ALA A 217 22.86 6.00 13.22
CA ALA A 217 21.42 6.08 13.01
C ALA A 217 20.78 7.25 13.79
N ASP A 218 21.42 7.72 14.86
CA ASP A 218 21.07 8.92 15.62
C ASP A 218 21.03 10.19 14.75
N ARG A 219 21.82 10.24 13.67
CA ARG A 219 21.83 11.33 12.68
C ARG A 219 20.57 11.44 11.84
N LEU A 220 19.71 10.40 11.85
CA LEU A 220 18.43 10.41 11.17
C LEU A 220 17.37 11.11 12.02
N THR A 221 16.64 12.02 11.38
CA THR A 221 15.44 12.63 11.96
C THR A 221 14.26 11.65 11.93
N LEU A 222 13.25 11.91 12.77
CA LEU A 222 12.00 11.14 12.78
C LEU A 222 11.35 11.10 11.39
N GLN A 223 11.29 12.23 10.69
CA GLN A 223 10.67 12.31 9.37
C GLN A 223 11.46 11.54 8.31
N GLU A 224 12.80 11.55 8.36
CA GLU A 224 13.62 10.74 7.46
C GLU A 224 13.39 9.25 7.68
N CYS A 225 13.32 8.80 8.94
CA CYS A 225 13.03 7.41 9.27
C CYS A 225 11.66 7.00 8.73
N ARG A 226 10.61 7.81 8.97
CA ARG A 226 9.26 7.58 8.43
C ARG A 226 9.26 7.52 6.90
N ASN A 227 9.95 8.45 6.23
CA ASN A 227 10.03 8.46 4.77
C ASN A 227 10.70 7.20 4.21
N ILE A 228 11.79 6.72 4.84
CA ILE A 228 12.47 5.47 4.45
C ILE A 228 11.54 4.28 4.64
N VAL A 229 10.90 4.16 5.80
CA VAL A 229 9.98 3.07 6.14
C VAL A 229 8.81 3.04 5.18
N VAL A 230 8.13 4.17 4.96
CA VAL A 230 6.99 4.24 4.03
C VAL A 230 7.43 3.90 2.60
N TRP A 231 8.54 4.45 2.11
CA TRP A 231 8.97 4.19 0.74
C TRP A 231 9.36 2.73 0.50
N THR A 232 10.21 2.16 1.37
CA THR A 232 10.63 0.76 1.24
C THR A 232 9.45 -0.20 1.40
N GLY A 233 8.48 0.12 2.27
CA GLY A 233 7.24 -0.63 2.38
C GLY A 233 6.45 -0.63 1.07
N LYS A 234 6.29 0.55 0.44
CA LYS A 234 5.63 0.66 -0.86
C LYS A 234 6.37 -0.09 -1.98
N ALA A 235 7.69 -0.07 -1.98
CA ALA A 235 8.51 -0.77 -2.97
C ALA A 235 8.36 -2.29 -2.83
N LEU A 236 8.45 -2.83 -1.61
CA LEU A 236 8.24 -4.25 -1.33
C LEU A 236 6.82 -4.70 -1.69
N MET A 237 5.82 -3.89 -1.34
CA MET A 237 4.42 -4.14 -1.69
C MET A 237 4.24 -4.27 -3.20
N TRP A 238 4.85 -3.37 -3.97
CA TRP A 238 4.78 -3.42 -5.43
C TRP A 238 5.49 -4.65 -5.99
N GLU A 239 6.64 -5.03 -5.43
CA GLU A 239 7.33 -6.25 -5.82
C GLU A 239 6.42 -7.48 -5.59
N SER A 240 5.84 -7.62 -4.41
CA SER A 240 4.89 -8.70 -4.09
C SER A 240 3.67 -8.70 -5.00
N TYR A 241 3.07 -7.53 -5.25
CA TYR A 241 1.90 -7.40 -6.13
C TYR A 241 2.23 -7.82 -7.58
N SER A 242 3.34 -7.31 -8.13
CA SER A 242 3.77 -7.63 -9.49
C SER A 242 4.15 -9.11 -9.71
N ARG A 243 4.47 -9.83 -8.64
CA ARG A 243 4.69 -11.28 -8.69
C ARG A 243 3.37 -12.06 -8.75
N ARG A 244 2.34 -11.59 -8.03
CA ARG A 244 1.04 -12.28 -7.89
C ARG A 244 0.07 -12.02 -9.03
N VAL A 245 0.16 -10.87 -9.69
CA VAL A 245 -0.73 -10.51 -10.80
C VAL A 245 0.07 -10.47 -12.11
N PRO A 246 0.30 -11.63 -12.76
CA PRO A 246 1.18 -11.72 -13.92
C PRO A 246 0.69 -10.98 -15.16
N GLU A 247 -0.56 -10.50 -15.20
CA GLU A 247 -1.20 -9.96 -16.42
C GLU A 247 -1.69 -8.51 -16.33
N MET A 248 -1.74 -7.91 -15.14
CA MET A 248 -2.00 -6.46 -15.06
C MET A 248 -0.69 -5.72 -15.19
N ASP A 249 -0.43 -5.19 -16.39
CA ASP A 249 0.65 -4.23 -16.56
C ASP A 249 0.41 -2.98 -15.68
N ALA A 250 1.45 -2.18 -15.46
CA ALA A 250 1.36 -0.98 -14.62
C ALA A 250 0.30 0.01 -15.14
N GLN A 251 0.02 -0.01 -16.45
CA GLN A 251 -0.99 0.82 -17.08
C GLN A 251 -2.41 0.30 -16.77
N ALA A 252 -2.63 -1.01 -16.73
CA ALA A 252 -3.89 -1.63 -16.35
C ALA A 252 -4.23 -1.36 -14.89
N LEU A 253 -3.27 -1.46 -13.96
CA LEU A 253 -3.50 -1.04 -12.57
C LEU A 253 -3.73 0.47 -12.45
N HIS A 254 -2.99 1.28 -13.20
CA HIS A 254 -3.22 2.72 -13.24
C HIS A 254 -4.65 3.04 -13.71
N ASN A 255 -5.07 2.44 -14.83
CA ASN A 255 -6.40 2.59 -15.40
C ASN A 255 -7.47 2.11 -14.42
N PHE A 256 -7.25 0.97 -13.75
CA PHE A 256 -8.15 0.45 -12.73
C PHE A 256 -8.27 1.43 -11.55
N ARG A 257 -7.16 1.93 -11.01
CA ARG A 257 -7.17 2.93 -9.93
C ARG A 257 -7.82 4.24 -10.36
N GLN A 258 -7.56 4.69 -11.57
CA GLN A 258 -8.16 5.89 -12.13
C GLN A 258 -9.66 5.69 -12.31
N HIS A 259 -10.08 4.52 -12.78
CA HIS A 259 -11.48 4.12 -12.85
C HIS A 259 -12.13 4.08 -11.47
N CYS A 260 -11.50 3.49 -10.45
CA CYS A 260 -12.01 3.52 -9.08
C CYS A 260 -12.09 4.94 -8.52
N LYS A 261 -11.11 5.81 -8.81
CA LYS A 261 -11.12 7.22 -8.41
C LYS A 261 -12.25 8.00 -9.09
N ASP A 262 -12.43 7.81 -10.38
CA ASP A 262 -13.44 8.51 -11.16
C ASP A 262 -14.84 7.97 -10.86
N TRP A 263 -14.97 6.66 -10.65
CA TRP A 263 -16.15 6.01 -10.11
C TRP A 263 -16.48 6.56 -8.71
N ALA A 264 -15.52 6.63 -7.79
CA ALA A 264 -15.72 7.20 -6.45
C ALA A 264 -16.13 8.69 -6.52
N LYS A 265 -15.52 9.49 -7.41
CA LYS A 265 -15.93 10.89 -7.64
C LYS A 265 -17.34 11.00 -8.21
N GLY A 266 -17.72 10.11 -9.13
CA GLY A 266 -19.06 10.05 -9.70
C GLY A 266 -20.09 9.64 -8.65
N PHE A 267 -19.76 8.62 -7.85
CA PHE A 267 -20.59 8.11 -6.77
C PHE A 267 -20.74 9.11 -5.61
N LEU A 268 -19.75 9.97 -5.38
CA LEU A 268 -19.83 11.09 -4.42
C LEU A 268 -20.68 12.27 -4.91
N LYS A 269 -21.08 12.30 -6.19
CA LYS A 269 -21.93 13.35 -6.79
C LYS A 269 -23.39 12.92 -6.97
N ILE A 270 -23.73 11.68 -6.64
CA ILE A 270 -25.12 11.22 -6.64
C ILE A 270 -25.71 11.69 -5.30
N ASP A 271 -26.35 12.85 -5.30
CA ASP A 271 -27.27 13.24 -4.23
C ASP A 271 -28.46 12.28 -4.28
N ILE A 272 -28.73 11.61 -3.17
CA ILE A 272 -29.94 10.81 -2.92
C ILE A 272 -30.84 11.61 -1.98
#